data_AF-A0A3G9CSL1-F1
#
_entry.id   AF-A0A3G9CSL1-F1
#
_cell.length_a   1.000
_cell.length_b   1.000
_cell.length_c   1.000
_cell.angle_alpha   90.00
_cell.angle_beta   90.00
_cell.angle_gamma   90.00
#
_symmetry.space_group_name_H-M   'P 1'
#
loop_
_entity.id
_entity.type
_entity.pdbx_description
1 polymer ?
#
loop_
_entity_poly.entity_id
_entity_poly.type
_entity_poly.pdbx_seq_one_letter_code
_entity_poly.pdbx_strand_id
1 'polypeptide(L)'
;MVPTDAAGTTTVKLCSNNVCTVGGNGEVITLTNYNNAVDPTYDQLIEFLKADKTDERPYTSTYVCSDFAKTLHDNAEKNGIRAGWIGSRSCNHAFNVFQTTDKGTVYIDCTGVPGGATLQDKQLNVEVGQPLTGKYLFRSGTVQMGCTLANLLIYW
;
A
#
# COMPACT_ATOMS: atom_id res chain seq x y z
N MET A 1 9.95 2.86 -21.80
CA MET A 1 11.25 2.18 -21.62
C MET A 1 11.10 1.40 -20.33
N VAL A 2 10.96 0.08 -20.41
CA VAL A 2 10.89 -0.77 -19.21
C VAL A 2 12.28 -0.72 -18.58
N PRO A 3 12.45 -0.34 -17.30
CA PRO A 3 13.75 -0.44 -16.66
C PRO A 3 14.14 -1.92 -16.60
N THR A 4 15.07 -2.27 -17.48
CA THR A 4 15.83 -3.51 -17.48
C THR A 4 16.56 -3.69 -16.15
N ASP A 5 16.51 -4.90 -15.66
CA ASP A 5 17.22 -5.50 -14.54
C ASP A 5 18.72 -5.15 -14.46
N ALA A 6 19.15 -4.61 -13.30
CA ALA A 6 20.43 -4.86 -12.59
C ALA A 6 20.64 -3.80 -11.47
N ALA A 7 20.98 -4.11 -10.22
CA ALA A 7 21.06 -5.36 -9.48
C ALA A 7 21.05 -5.04 -7.98
N GLY A 8 20.07 -5.59 -7.25
CA GLY A 8 20.01 -5.55 -5.80
C GLY A 8 18.57 -5.38 -5.32
N THR A 9 18.11 -6.36 -4.55
CA THR A 9 16.93 -6.20 -3.70
C THR A 9 17.38 -6.14 -2.26
N THR A 10 16.65 -5.36 -1.46
CA THR A 10 16.76 -5.43 0.00
C THR A 10 15.46 -5.95 0.57
N THR A 11 15.56 -6.85 1.54
CA THR A 11 14.40 -7.31 2.29
C THR A 11 14.25 -6.50 3.56
N VAL A 12 13.12 -5.81 3.70
CA VAL A 12 12.77 -5.08 4.93
C VAL A 12 11.80 -5.93 5.74
N LYS A 13 12.22 -6.40 6.90
CA LYS A 13 11.33 -7.10 7.84
C LYS A 13 10.62 -6.07 8.71
N LEU A 14 9.29 -6.11 8.78
CA LEU A 14 8.49 -5.12 9.51
C LEU A 14 8.49 -5.40 11.01
N CYS A 15 9.65 -5.28 11.63
CA CYS A 15 9.84 -5.46 13.06
C CYS A 15 10.49 -4.22 13.69
N SER A 16 10.06 -3.88 14.89
CA SER A 16 10.69 -2.86 15.74
C SER A 16 10.58 -3.30 17.19
N ASN A 17 11.69 -3.21 17.95
CA ASN A 17 11.75 -3.58 19.37
C ASN A 17 11.13 -4.96 19.68
N ASN A 18 11.50 -5.99 18.90
CA ASN A 18 10.96 -7.35 18.98
C ASN A 18 9.46 -7.52 18.71
N VAL A 19 8.77 -6.48 18.24
CA VAL A 19 7.38 -6.55 17.78
C VAL A 19 7.37 -6.52 16.26
N CYS A 20 6.78 -7.54 15.64
CA CYS A 20 6.69 -7.67 14.19
C CYS A 20 5.25 -7.53 13.71
N THR A 21 5.09 -6.92 12.54
CA THR A 21 3.82 -6.93 11.80
C THR A 21 3.69 -8.28 11.10
N VAL A 22 2.51 -8.89 11.19
CA VAL A 22 2.21 -10.17 10.55
C VAL A 22 1.05 -10.01 9.56
N GLY A 23 1.04 -10.88 8.55
CA GLY A 23 -0.10 -11.10 7.67
C GLY A 23 -1.23 -11.86 8.35
N GLY A 24 -2.34 -12.06 7.62
CA GLY A 24 -3.47 -12.84 8.11
C GLY A 24 -3.11 -14.31 8.38
N ASN A 25 -2.11 -14.83 7.67
CA ASN A 25 -1.57 -16.17 7.88
C ASN A 25 -0.63 -16.28 9.11
N GLY A 26 -0.37 -15.18 9.82
CA GLY A 26 0.54 -15.13 10.97
C GLY A 26 2.02 -15.04 10.62
N GLU A 27 2.39 -15.03 9.33
CA GLU A 27 3.77 -14.84 8.92
C GLU A 27 4.18 -13.36 9.01
N VAL A 28 5.44 -13.12 9.35
CA VAL A 28 5.96 -11.74 9.42
C VAL A 28 5.99 -11.12 8.03
N ILE A 29 5.46 -9.91 7.91
CA ILE A 29 5.52 -9.13 6.68
C ILE A 29 6.98 -8.74 6.41
N THR A 30 7.44 -9.09 5.22
CA THR A 30 8.70 -8.64 4.64
C THR A 30 8.40 -7.86 3.37
N LEU A 31 9.15 -6.82 3.05
CA LEU A 31 9.03 -6.08 1.79
C LEU A 31 10.25 -6.35 0.93
N THR A 32 10.07 -6.32 -0.38
CA THR A 32 11.17 -6.44 -1.35
C THR A 32 11.34 -5.10 -2.06
N ASN A 33 12.39 -4.37 -1.70
CA ASN A 33 12.68 -3.10 -2.36
C ASN A 33 13.67 -3.35 -3.48
N TYR A 34 13.51 -2.64 -4.59
CA TYR A 34 14.38 -2.69 -5.74
C TYR A 34 15.22 -1.41 -5.78
N ASN A 35 16.56 -1.55 -5.82
CA ASN A 35 17.47 -0.40 -5.75
C ASN A 35 17.29 0.64 -6.88
N ASN A 36 16.62 0.26 -7.97
CA ASN A 36 16.32 1.11 -9.11
C ASN A 36 14.87 1.62 -9.14
N ALA A 37 14.06 1.33 -8.11
CA ALA A 37 12.72 1.90 -8.00
C ALA A 37 12.81 3.39 -7.66
N VAL A 38 11.99 4.20 -8.34
CA VAL A 38 12.02 5.66 -8.23
C VAL A 38 10.63 6.23 -7.96
N ASP A 39 10.60 7.45 -7.42
CA ASP A 39 9.38 8.20 -7.20
C ASP A 39 8.65 8.44 -8.55
N PRO A 40 7.40 7.98 -8.73
CA PRO A 40 6.68 8.12 -9.99
C PRO A 40 6.13 9.55 -10.16
N THR A 41 5.64 9.90 -11.35
CA THR A 41 4.63 10.96 -11.48
C THR A 41 3.28 10.45 -10.98
N TYR A 42 2.34 11.35 -10.69
CA TYR A 42 0.99 10.93 -10.32
C TYR A 42 0.32 10.10 -11.41
N ASP A 43 0.52 10.46 -12.68
CA ASP A 43 -0.07 9.73 -13.80
C ASP A 43 0.54 8.32 -13.95
N GLN A 44 1.85 8.17 -13.75
CA GLN A 44 2.51 6.85 -13.72
C GLN A 44 1.98 5.98 -12.58
N LEU A 45 1.75 6.56 -11.39
CA LEU A 45 1.13 5.85 -10.28
C LEU A 45 -0.29 5.38 -10.64
N ILE A 46 -1.10 6.24 -11.25
CA ILE A 46 -2.47 5.89 -11.66
C ILE A 46 -2.47 4.82 -12.76
N GLU A 47 -1.55 4.86 -13.73
CA GLU A 47 -1.40 3.83 -14.75
C GLU A 47 -1.02 2.48 -14.14
N PHE A 48 -0.09 2.46 -13.19
CA PHE A 48 0.28 1.26 -12.44
C PHE A 48 -0.91 0.68 -11.67
N LEU A 49 -1.62 1.51 -10.90
CA LEU A 49 -2.76 1.07 -10.09
C LEU A 49 -3.91 0.50 -10.93
N LYS A 50 -4.11 0.98 -12.17
CA LYS A 50 -5.10 0.39 -13.09
C LYS A 50 -4.71 -1.00 -13.60
N ALA A 51 -3.41 -1.29 -13.66
CA ALA A 51 -2.88 -2.55 -14.18
C ALA A 51 -2.62 -3.59 -13.09
N ASP A 52 -2.30 -3.14 -11.88
CA ASP A 52 -2.18 -3.99 -10.70
C ASP A 52 -3.54 -4.58 -10.31
N LYS A 53 -3.55 -5.85 -9.91
CA LYS A 53 -4.77 -6.61 -9.57
C LYS A 53 -4.85 -7.02 -8.11
N THR A 54 -4.05 -6.39 -7.25
CA THR A 54 -4.02 -6.73 -5.83
C THR A 54 -5.39 -6.52 -5.20
N ASP A 55 -6.09 -5.47 -5.62
CA ASP A 55 -7.42 -5.08 -5.15
C ASP A 55 -8.52 -6.10 -5.49
N GLU A 56 -8.34 -6.87 -6.56
CA GLU A 56 -9.26 -7.94 -7.00
C GLU A 56 -9.25 -9.16 -6.07
N ARG A 57 -8.21 -9.32 -5.25
CA ARG A 57 -8.09 -10.47 -4.35
C ARG A 57 -9.16 -10.43 -3.26
N PRO A 58 -9.74 -11.58 -2.87
CA PRO A 58 -10.69 -11.63 -1.77
C PRO A 58 -9.99 -11.32 -0.45
N TYR A 59 -10.62 -10.47 0.37
CA TYR A 59 -10.24 -10.31 1.76
C TYR A 59 -10.64 -11.58 2.53
N THR A 60 -9.68 -12.22 3.20
CA THR A 60 -9.93 -13.45 3.96
C THR A 60 -9.23 -13.39 5.31
N SER A 61 -9.47 -14.38 6.17
CA SER A 61 -8.75 -14.50 7.45
C SER A 61 -7.23 -14.69 7.28
N THR A 62 -6.77 -15.15 6.12
CA THR A 62 -5.35 -15.41 5.84
C THR A 62 -4.71 -14.40 4.89
N TYR A 63 -5.49 -13.45 4.37
CA TYR A 63 -5.04 -12.40 3.46
C TYR A 63 -5.79 -11.11 3.79
N VAL A 64 -5.19 -10.29 4.64
CA VAL A 64 -5.77 -9.10 5.24
C VAL A 64 -5.05 -7.84 4.77
N CYS A 65 -5.46 -6.66 5.23
CA CYS A 65 -4.95 -5.35 4.75
C CYS A 65 -3.41 -5.25 4.71
N SER A 66 -2.70 -5.83 5.68
CA SER A 66 -1.24 -5.87 5.68
C SER A 66 -0.65 -6.66 4.51
N ASP A 67 -1.30 -7.76 4.11
CA ASP A 67 -0.91 -8.59 2.96
C ASP A 67 -1.23 -7.91 1.63
N PHE A 68 -2.37 -7.24 1.51
CA PHE A 68 -2.70 -6.39 0.36
C PHE A 68 -1.64 -5.29 0.19
N ALA A 69 -1.36 -4.55 1.27
CA ALA A 69 -0.37 -3.47 1.23
C ALA A 69 1.05 -3.97 0.91
N LYS A 70 1.44 -5.15 1.42
CA LYS A 70 2.70 -5.81 1.03
C LYS A 70 2.72 -6.15 -0.45
N THR A 71 1.63 -6.73 -0.96
CA THR A 71 1.56 -7.19 -2.35
C THR A 71 1.62 -6.01 -3.32
N LEU A 72 0.88 -4.94 -3.04
CA LEU A 72 0.93 -3.72 -3.86
C LEU A 72 2.32 -3.07 -3.82
N HIS A 73 2.94 -3.00 -2.64
CA HIS A 73 4.31 -2.51 -2.49
C HIS A 73 5.28 -3.29 -3.39
N ASP A 74 5.33 -4.62 -3.23
CA ASP A 74 6.29 -5.45 -3.96
C ASP A 74 6.04 -5.42 -5.48
N ASN A 75 4.77 -5.31 -5.91
CA ASN A 75 4.43 -5.15 -7.32
C ASN A 75 4.87 -3.78 -7.85
N ALA A 76 4.71 -2.70 -7.09
CA ALA A 76 5.17 -1.37 -7.48
C ALA A 76 6.69 -1.33 -7.64
N GLU A 77 7.42 -1.81 -6.63
CA GLU A 77 8.89 -1.89 -6.64
C GLU A 77 9.40 -2.70 -7.82
N LYS A 78 8.78 -3.85 -8.11
CA LYS A 78 9.10 -4.69 -9.28
C LYS A 78 8.84 -3.97 -10.62
N ASN A 79 7.92 -3.01 -10.66
CA ASN A 79 7.65 -2.16 -11.84
C ASN A 79 8.51 -0.88 -11.86
N GLY A 80 9.50 -0.77 -10.96
CA GLY A 80 10.40 0.40 -10.87
C GLY A 80 9.76 1.61 -10.18
N ILE A 81 8.65 1.42 -9.47
CA ILE A 81 7.94 2.47 -8.73
C ILE A 81 8.27 2.32 -7.25
N ARG A 82 8.90 3.34 -6.67
CA ARG A 82 9.21 3.36 -5.25
C ARG A 82 7.93 3.43 -4.44
N ALA A 83 7.77 2.50 -3.49
CA ALA A 83 6.60 2.42 -2.64
C ALA A 83 6.99 2.31 -1.16
N GLY A 84 6.11 2.78 -0.30
CA GLY A 84 6.19 2.52 1.13
C GLY A 84 4.98 1.71 1.61
N TRP A 85 5.19 0.93 2.65
CA TRP A 85 4.15 0.27 3.41
C TRP A 85 3.85 1.06 4.69
N ILE A 86 2.58 1.21 5.02
CA ILE A 86 2.11 1.93 6.20
C ILE A 86 1.28 1.02 7.09
N GLY A 87 1.58 1.08 8.39
CA GLY A 87 0.74 0.54 9.45
C GLY A 87 0.18 1.65 10.33
N SER A 88 -1.13 1.71 10.46
CA SER A 88 -1.83 2.58 11.40
C SER A 88 -2.36 1.77 12.58
N ARG A 89 -1.72 1.90 13.74
CA ARG A 89 -2.15 1.22 14.96
C ARG A 89 -3.49 1.74 15.46
N SER A 90 -3.72 3.05 15.38
CA SER A 90 -4.98 3.67 15.82
C SER A 90 -6.18 3.27 14.97
N CYS A 91 -5.94 2.83 13.74
CA CYS A 91 -6.98 2.37 12.82
C CYS A 91 -7.02 0.85 12.64
N ASN A 92 -6.08 0.11 13.24
CA ASN A 92 -5.86 -1.31 12.96
C ASN A 92 -5.86 -1.61 11.44
N HIS A 93 -5.17 -0.77 10.67
CA HIS A 93 -5.22 -0.79 9.20
C HIS A 93 -3.84 -0.63 8.58
N ALA A 94 -3.66 -1.17 7.38
CA ALA A 94 -2.44 -1.06 6.60
C ALA A 94 -2.75 -0.65 5.15
N PHE A 95 -1.88 0.16 4.57
CA PHE A 95 -2.02 0.74 3.24
C PHE A 95 -0.65 1.19 2.71
N ASN A 96 -0.59 1.85 1.55
CA ASN A 96 0.65 2.24 0.91
C ASN A 96 0.82 3.76 0.81
N VAL A 97 2.07 4.19 0.69
CA VAL A 97 2.45 5.57 0.42
C VAL A 97 3.39 5.65 -0.76
N PHE A 98 3.19 6.66 -1.60
CA PHE A 98 4.01 6.96 -2.75
C PHE A 98 4.40 8.43 -2.69
N GLN A 99 5.68 8.74 -2.90
CA GLN A 99 6.10 10.11 -3.17
C GLN A 99 5.96 10.33 -4.66
N THR A 100 5.07 11.23 -5.10
CA THR A 100 5.02 11.61 -6.51
C THR A 100 5.83 12.87 -6.76
N THR A 101 6.47 12.92 -7.91
CA THR A 101 7.35 14.02 -8.33
C THR A 101 6.61 15.34 -8.61
N ASP A 102 5.29 15.28 -8.78
CA ASP A 102 4.45 16.37 -9.30
C ASP A 102 3.23 16.73 -8.44
N LYS A 103 2.80 15.86 -7.51
CA LYS A 103 1.64 16.07 -6.62
C LYS A 103 1.92 15.80 -5.15
N GLY A 104 3.18 15.53 -4.81
CA GLY A 104 3.61 15.25 -3.45
C GLY A 104 3.21 13.85 -2.99
N THR A 105 3.01 13.68 -1.68
CA THR A 105 2.73 12.38 -1.08
C THR A 105 1.29 11.93 -1.37
N VAL A 106 1.14 10.69 -1.85
CA VAL A 106 -0.14 10.04 -2.14
C VAL A 106 -0.26 8.76 -1.33
N TYR A 107 -1.42 8.54 -0.71
CA TYR A 107 -1.72 7.36 0.08
C TYR A 107 -2.77 6.51 -0.61
N ILE A 108 -2.49 5.22 -0.76
CA ILE A 108 -3.33 4.28 -1.51
C ILE A 108 -3.71 3.11 -0.63
N ASP A 109 -5.00 2.81 -0.59
CA ASP A 109 -5.53 1.60 0.02
C ASP A 109 -6.17 0.71 -1.06
N CYS A 110 -5.49 -0.38 -1.38
CA CYS A 110 -5.92 -1.41 -2.32
C CYS A 110 -6.61 -2.59 -1.62
N THR A 111 -6.93 -2.49 -0.32
CA THR A 111 -7.58 -3.59 0.40
C THR A 111 -8.88 -3.95 -0.30
N GLY A 112 -8.96 -5.21 -0.75
CA GLY A 112 -10.13 -5.79 -1.38
C GLY A 112 -11.26 -6.04 -0.38
N VAL A 113 -12.30 -6.71 -0.86
CA VAL A 113 -13.51 -7.02 -0.06
C VAL A 113 -13.70 -8.52 0.09
N PRO A 114 -14.48 -9.01 1.07
CA PRO A 114 -14.88 -10.41 1.13
C PRO A 114 -15.49 -10.87 -0.20
N GLY A 115 -15.01 -12.01 -0.73
CA GLY A 115 -15.43 -12.53 -2.04
C GLY A 115 -14.69 -11.96 -3.25
N GLY A 116 -13.92 -10.88 -3.09
CA GLY A 116 -13.16 -10.22 -4.16
C GLY A 116 -14.05 -9.34 -5.05
N ALA A 117 -13.48 -8.24 -5.55
CA ALA A 117 -14.15 -7.33 -6.49
C ALA A 117 -13.10 -6.43 -7.16
N THR A 118 -13.39 -5.89 -8.34
CA THR A 118 -12.50 -4.94 -9.02
C THR A 118 -12.72 -3.51 -8.53
N LEU A 119 -11.79 -2.61 -8.84
CA LEU A 119 -11.89 -1.16 -8.61
C LEU A 119 -12.01 -0.80 -7.11
N GLN A 120 -11.28 -1.53 -6.25
CA GLN A 120 -11.22 -1.27 -4.81
C GLN A 120 -10.11 -0.29 -4.42
N ASP A 121 -9.22 0.12 -5.33
CA ASP A 121 -8.23 1.14 -5.02
C ASP A 121 -8.85 2.46 -4.59
N LYS A 122 -8.36 2.97 -3.47
CA LYS A 122 -8.81 4.20 -2.84
C LYS A 122 -7.61 5.11 -2.62
N GLN A 123 -7.72 6.38 -3.00
CA GLN A 123 -6.81 7.39 -2.50
C GLN A 123 -7.30 7.85 -1.13
N LEU A 124 -6.45 7.75 -0.12
CA LEU A 124 -6.76 8.11 1.25
C LEU A 124 -6.46 9.59 1.53
N ASN A 125 -7.31 10.22 2.34
CA ASN A 125 -7.00 11.46 3.02
C ASN A 125 -6.38 11.13 4.39
N VAL A 126 -5.07 11.34 4.52
CA VAL A 126 -4.27 10.94 5.68
C VAL A 126 -3.76 12.17 6.38
N GLU A 127 -4.37 12.49 7.52
CA GLU A 127 -3.99 13.64 8.35
C GLU A 127 -4.09 13.23 9.82
N VAL A 128 -3.02 13.42 10.60
CA VAL A 128 -3.00 13.08 12.02
C VAL A 128 -4.00 13.97 12.77
N GLY A 129 -4.82 13.36 13.62
CA GLY A 129 -5.91 14.00 14.35
C GLY A 129 -7.24 14.01 13.58
N GLN A 130 -7.26 13.61 12.30
CA GLN A 130 -8.49 13.58 11.49
C GLN A 130 -8.99 12.16 11.26
N PRO A 131 -10.30 11.99 10.94
CA PRO A 131 -10.83 10.71 10.48
C PRO A 131 -10.12 10.21 9.22
N LEU A 132 -9.71 8.93 9.23
CA LEU A 132 -9.16 8.31 8.03
C LEU A 132 -10.29 8.03 7.03
N THR A 133 -10.19 8.67 5.87
CA THR A 133 -11.20 8.55 4.81
C THR A 133 -10.54 8.26 3.47
N GLY A 134 -11.30 7.72 2.52
CA GLY A 134 -10.81 7.42 1.19
C GLY A 134 -11.84 7.70 0.11
N LYS A 135 -11.35 7.97 -1.09
CA LYS A 135 -12.15 8.09 -2.31
C LYS A 135 -11.71 7.00 -3.28
N TYR A 136 -12.67 6.26 -3.85
CA TYR A 136 -12.34 5.29 -4.89
C TYR A 136 -11.72 5.98 -6.10
N LEU A 137 -10.65 5.40 -6.63
CA LEU A 137 -9.94 5.97 -7.78
C LEU A 137 -10.68 5.73 -9.09
N PHE A 138 -11.25 4.53 -9.25
CA PHE A 138 -11.78 4.05 -10.53
C PHE A 138 -13.30 3.82 -10.55
N ARG A 139 -13.99 4.25 -9.48
CA ARG A 139 -15.45 4.26 -9.40
C ARG A 139 -15.93 5.41 -8.51
N SER A 140 -17.22 5.70 -8.56
CA SER A 140 -17.82 6.68 -7.65
C SER A 140 -17.94 6.12 -6.24
N GLY A 141 -17.69 6.96 -5.24
CA GLY A 141 -17.91 6.64 -3.83
C GLY A 141 -16.75 7.05 -2.94
N THR A 142 -17.04 7.10 -1.64
CA THR A 142 -16.08 7.35 -0.56
C THR A 142 -16.24 6.30 0.51
N VAL A 143 -15.20 6.11 1.31
CA VAL A 143 -15.18 5.21 2.46
C VAL A 143 -14.70 5.97 3.70
N GLN A 144 -15.30 5.66 4.84
CA GLN A 144 -14.79 6.05 6.15
C GLN A 144 -14.27 4.80 6.84
N MET A 145 -13.05 4.85 7.36
CA MET A 145 -12.42 3.70 8.03
C MET A 145 -12.86 3.55 9.50
N GLY A 146 -13.71 4.46 10.00
CA GLY A 146 -14.24 4.38 11.37
C GLY A 146 -13.21 4.66 12.47
N CYS A 147 -12.08 5.29 12.13
CA CYS A 147 -11.01 5.63 13.07
C CYS A 147 -10.56 7.09 12.90
N THR A 148 -9.94 7.63 13.95
CA THR A 148 -9.14 8.86 13.87
C THR A 148 -7.67 8.49 13.83
N LEU A 149 -6.93 9.07 12.90
CA LEU A 149 -5.53 8.75 12.70
C LEU A 149 -4.68 9.41 13.78
N ALA A 150 -3.99 8.62 14.62
CA ALA A 150 -3.11 9.18 15.66
C ALA A 150 -1.63 9.12 15.28
N ASN A 151 -1.23 8.08 14.56
CA ASN A 151 0.16 7.85 14.20
C ASN A 151 0.28 6.96 12.96
N LEU A 152 1.43 7.06 12.29
CA LEU A 152 1.80 6.22 11.16
C LEU A 152 3.14 5.56 11.45
N LEU A 153 3.22 4.27 11.16
CA LEU A 153 4.47 3.55 11.06
C LEU A 153 4.73 3.32 9.56
N ILE A 154 5.84 3.85 9.05
CA ILE A 154 6.16 3.81 7.62
C ILE A 154 7.43 2.98 7.42
N TYR A 155 7.38 2.05 6.47
CA TYR A 155 8.52 1.28 5.99
C TYR A 155 8.69 1.55 4.50
N TRP A 156 9.92 1.87 4.11
CA TRP A 156 10.36 2.11 2.73
C TRP A 156 11.33 1.05 2.28
#